data_AF-A0A940SSJ0-F1
#
_entry.id   AF-A0A940SSJ0-F1
#
_cell.length_a   1.000
_cell.length_b   1.000
_cell.length_c   1.000
_cell.angle_alpha   90.00
_cell.angle_beta   90.00
_cell.angle_gamma   90.00
#
_symmetry.space_group_name_H-M   'P 1'
#
loop_
_entity.id
_entity.type
_entity.pdbx_description
1 polymer ?
#
loop_
_entity_poly.entity_id
_entity_poly.type
_entity_poly.pdbx_seq_one_letter_code
_entity_poly.pdbx_strand_id
1 'polypeptide(L)'
;MPTTDTEGLLRKAVVIMEDAEIIRLLFARDERAVIEAAAKYGAYCMRIAVRILGDRRDAEECVNDALLRLWNTVPPEHPAYFQGYLLTLVRRTALDRADFEKRQKRGGGRFAQALDELDSVLHAEDNVERTV
;
A
#
# COMPACT_ATOMS: atom_id res chain seq x y z
N MET A 1 22.46 -26.99 -38.91
CA MET A 1 21.85 -26.82 -37.57
C MET A 1 21.68 -25.32 -37.35
N PRO A 2 20.46 -24.77 -37.37
CA PRO A 2 20.27 -23.36 -37.07
C PRO A 2 20.22 -23.17 -35.55
N THR A 3 21.27 -22.57 -35.01
CA THR A 3 21.29 -21.90 -33.71
C THR A 3 20.72 -20.50 -33.88
N THR A 4 19.40 -20.35 -33.80
CA THR A 4 18.76 -19.03 -33.77
C THR A 4 17.35 -19.18 -33.24
N ASP A 5 17.19 -19.20 -31.92
CA ASP A 5 15.88 -18.95 -31.28
C ASP A 5 16.00 -18.41 -29.83
N THR A 6 17.20 -18.20 -29.31
CA THR A 6 17.41 -17.55 -28.00
C THR A 6 17.20 -16.04 -28.06
N GLU A 7 17.44 -15.38 -29.21
CA GLU A 7 17.17 -13.95 -29.39
C GLU A 7 15.67 -13.61 -29.56
N GLY A 8 14.87 -14.55 -30.07
CA GLY A 8 13.41 -14.40 -30.17
C GLY A 8 12.72 -14.38 -28.80
N LEU A 9 13.24 -15.15 -27.83
CA LEU A 9 12.73 -15.20 -26.46
C LEU A 9 13.02 -13.94 -25.66
N LEU A 10 14.14 -13.27 -25.91
CA LEU A 10 14.50 -11.99 -25.27
C LEU A 10 13.81 -10.79 -25.95
N ARG A 11 13.39 -10.95 -27.21
CA ARG A 11 12.58 -9.96 -27.95
C ARG A 11 11.12 -9.91 -27.54
N LYS A 12 10.66 -10.81 -26.68
CA LYS A 12 9.54 -10.52 -25.78
C LYS A 12 10.03 -9.52 -24.72
N ALA A 13 10.57 -8.39 -25.18
CA ALA A 13 10.60 -7.15 -24.46
C ALA A 13 9.22 -7.07 -23.82
N VAL A 14 9.20 -7.09 -22.48
CA VAL A 14 8.01 -6.78 -21.70
C VAL A 14 7.39 -5.58 -22.38
N VAL A 15 6.30 -5.80 -23.12
CA VAL A 15 5.59 -4.71 -23.78
C VAL A 15 5.02 -3.94 -22.60
N ILE A 16 5.73 -2.89 -22.19
CA ILE A 16 5.32 -2.08 -21.05
C ILE A 16 3.99 -1.47 -21.45
N MET A 17 2.93 -2.04 -20.90
CA MET A 17 1.56 -1.73 -21.25
C MET A 17 1.26 -0.25 -20.96
N GLU A 18 0.45 0.38 -21.82
CA GLU A 18 0.05 1.76 -21.61
C GLU A 18 -0.88 1.91 -20.42
N ASP A 19 -0.87 3.08 -19.77
CA ASP A 19 -1.64 3.31 -18.54
C ASP A 19 -3.14 3.11 -18.76
N ALA A 20 -3.64 3.55 -19.92
CA ALA A 20 -5.03 3.37 -20.31
C ALA A 20 -5.41 1.88 -20.41
N GLU A 21 -4.47 1.02 -20.81
CA GLU A 21 -4.72 -0.42 -20.91
C GLU A 21 -4.66 -1.10 -19.53
N ILE A 22 -3.71 -0.71 -18.68
CA ILE A 22 -3.68 -1.15 -17.27
C ILE A 22 -4.99 -0.75 -16.58
N ILE A 23 -5.47 0.48 -16.78
CA ILE A 23 -6.77 0.94 -16.26
C ILE A 23 -7.90 0.07 -16.82
N ARG A 24 -7.95 -0.17 -18.14
CA ARG A 24 -8.99 -1.05 -18.72
C ARG A 24 -9.01 -2.43 -18.06
N LEU A 25 -7.85 -3.02 -17.79
CA LEU A 25 -7.75 -4.32 -17.10
C LEU A 25 -8.23 -4.23 -15.64
N LEU A 26 -7.90 -3.16 -14.91
CA LEU A 26 -8.43 -2.94 -13.54
C LEU A 26 -9.96 -2.85 -13.54
N PHE A 27 -10.54 -2.14 -14.51
CA PHE A 27 -11.99 -2.02 -14.69
C PHE A 27 -12.62 -3.37 -15.05
N ALA A 28 -11.96 -4.16 -15.89
CA ALA A 28 -12.39 -5.51 -16.25
C ALA A 28 -12.18 -6.55 -15.14
N ARG A 29 -11.59 -6.16 -14.00
CA ARG A 29 -11.17 -7.07 -12.91
C ARG A 29 -10.28 -8.21 -13.41
N ASP A 30 -9.38 -7.88 -14.34
CA ASP A 30 -8.37 -8.80 -14.85
C ASP A 30 -7.09 -8.68 -14.02
N GLU A 31 -6.66 -9.76 -13.37
CA GLU A 31 -5.49 -9.81 -12.48
C GLU A 31 -4.19 -9.39 -13.17
N ARG A 32 -4.11 -9.52 -14.50
CA ARG A 32 -2.97 -9.04 -15.28
C ARG A 32 -2.71 -7.55 -15.05
N ALA A 33 -3.73 -6.77 -14.70
CA ALA A 33 -3.57 -5.35 -14.37
C ALA A 33 -2.52 -5.10 -13.29
N VAL A 34 -2.51 -5.93 -12.23
CA VAL A 34 -1.57 -5.77 -11.11
C VAL A 34 -0.16 -6.13 -11.54
N ILE A 35 -0.01 -7.18 -12.36
CA ILE A 35 1.27 -7.62 -12.91
C ILE A 35 1.88 -6.53 -13.79
N GLU A 36 1.08 -5.95 -14.68
CA GLU A 36 1.53 -4.89 -15.59
C GLU A 36 1.82 -3.58 -14.85
N ALA A 37 1.00 -3.22 -13.86
CA ALA A 37 1.27 -2.08 -12.99
C ALA A 37 2.57 -2.26 -12.19
N ALA A 38 2.80 -3.44 -11.64
CA ALA A 38 4.05 -3.77 -10.93
C ALA A 38 5.25 -3.76 -11.87
N ALA A 39 5.13 -4.32 -13.07
CA ALA A 39 6.20 -4.34 -14.07
C ALA A 39 6.59 -2.92 -14.51
N LYS A 40 5.60 -2.05 -14.77
CA LYS A 40 5.83 -0.68 -15.23
C LYS A 40 6.29 0.27 -14.12
N TYR A 41 5.65 0.21 -12.95
CA TYR A 41 5.83 1.21 -11.90
C TYR A 41 6.56 0.70 -10.65
N GLY A 42 6.76 -0.60 -10.52
CA GLY A 42 7.30 -1.23 -9.31
C GLY A 42 8.64 -0.63 -8.88
N ALA A 43 9.57 -0.45 -9.81
CA ALA A 43 10.89 0.14 -9.50
C ALA A 43 10.79 1.58 -8.93
N TYR A 44 9.84 2.38 -9.43
CA TYR A 44 9.66 3.75 -8.96
C TYR A 44 8.92 3.80 -7.62
N CYS A 45 7.89 2.96 -7.46
CA CYS A 45 7.18 2.78 -6.19
C CYS A 45 8.14 2.33 -5.08
N MET A 46 8.99 1.36 -5.40
CA MET A 46 9.99 0.82 -4.50
C MET A 46 10.98 1.89 -4.02
N ARG A 47 11.47 2.73 -4.93
CA ARG A 47 12.37 3.85 -4.59
C ARG A 47 11.73 4.82 -3.59
N ILE A 48 10.45 5.13 -3.76
CA ILE A 48 9.72 6.03 -2.85
C ILE A 48 9.53 5.38 -1.49
N ALA A 49 9.10 4.12 -1.45
CA ALA A 49 8.86 3.39 -0.21
C ALA A 49 10.15 3.24 0.60
N VAL A 50 11.27 2.85 -0.04
CA VAL A 50 12.60 2.77 0.62
C VAL A 50 13.04 4.11 1.18
N ARG A 51 12.78 5.21 0.47
CA ARG A 51 13.14 6.56 0.96
C ARG A 51 12.39 6.94 2.24
N ILE A 52 11.18 6.42 2.44
CA ILE A 52 10.34 6.70 3.60
C ILE A 52 10.66 5.73 4.75
N LEU A 53 10.77 4.44 4.46
CA LEU A 53 10.89 3.38 5.46
C LEU A 53 12.34 3.07 5.85
N GLY A 54 13.30 3.29 4.95
CA GLY A 54 14.72 3.00 5.17
C GLY A 54 15.10 1.52 5.07
N ASP A 55 14.11 0.61 5.02
CA ASP A 55 14.31 -0.83 4.83
C ASP A 55 13.70 -1.32 3.51
N ARG A 56 14.38 -2.26 2.87
CA ARG A 56 13.96 -2.80 1.56
C ARG A 56 12.81 -3.80 1.69
N ARG A 57 12.76 -4.64 2.71
CA ARG A 57 11.68 -5.62 2.88
C ARG A 57 10.38 -4.93 3.27
N ASP A 58 10.44 -3.98 4.20
CA ASP A 58 9.26 -3.17 4.56
C ASP A 58 8.74 -2.37 3.35
N ALA A 59 9.64 -1.89 2.48
CA ALA A 59 9.26 -1.23 1.25
C ALA A 59 8.61 -2.16 0.22
N GLU A 60 9.07 -3.41 0.08
CA GLU A 60 8.45 -4.42 -0.78
C GLU A 60 7.02 -4.75 -0.30
N GLU A 61 6.83 -4.96 1.01
CA GLU A 61 5.50 -5.16 1.62
C GLU A 61 4.59 -3.95 1.36
N CYS A 62 5.10 -2.74 1.59
CA CYS A 62 4.36 -1.51 1.36
C CYS A 62 3.91 -1.33 -0.10
N VAL A 63 4.74 -1.70 -1.07
CA VAL A 63 4.38 -1.62 -2.50
C VAL A 63 3.30 -2.65 -2.84
N ASN A 64 3.39 -3.88 -2.30
CA ASN A 64 2.36 -4.89 -2.48
C ASN A 64 1.01 -4.46 -1.87
N ASP A 65 1.03 -3.90 -0.67
CA ASP A 65 -0.17 -3.35 -0.02
C ASP A 65 -0.79 -2.21 -0.84
N ALA A 66 0.04 -1.35 -1.43
CA ALA A 66 -0.42 -0.27 -2.30
C ALA A 66 -1.05 -0.78 -3.61
N LEU A 67 -0.50 -1.84 -4.20
CA LEU A 67 -1.08 -2.50 -5.37
C LEU A 67 -2.41 -3.20 -5.04
N LEU A 68 -2.52 -3.81 -3.86
CA LEU A 68 -3.78 -4.37 -3.36
C LEU A 68 -4.81 -3.27 -3.12
N ARG A 69 -4.41 -2.13 -2.54
CA ARG A 69 -5.27 -0.95 -2.39
C ARG A 69 -5.73 -0.44 -3.76
N LEU A 70 -4.82 -0.32 -4.73
CA LEU A 70 -5.14 0.06 -6.11
C LEU A 70 -6.21 -0.87 -6.71
N TRP A 71 -6.02 -2.18 -6.55
CA TRP A 71 -7.00 -3.18 -6.99
C TRP A 71 -8.36 -2.96 -6.32
N ASN A 72 -8.40 -2.65 -5.03
CA ASN A 72 -9.67 -2.47 -4.33
C ASN A 72 -10.37 -1.13 -4.65
N THR A 73 -9.62 -0.05 -4.95
CA THR A 73 -10.17 1.30 -5.15
C THR A 73 -10.53 1.63 -6.59
N VAL A 74 -9.96 0.93 -7.58
CA VAL A 74 -10.37 1.00 -9.00
C VAL A 74 -11.21 -0.25 -9.28
N PRO A 75 -12.51 -0.17 -9.66
CA PRO A 75 -13.07 0.79 -10.62
C PRO A 75 -13.84 2.04 -10.13
N PRO A 76 -14.32 2.19 -8.87
CA PRO A 76 -15.14 3.36 -8.54
C PRO A 76 -14.39 4.69 -8.70
N GLU A 77 -13.07 4.68 -8.57
CA GLU A 77 -12.20 5.82 -8.90
C GLU A 77 -11.65 5.69 -10.33
N HIS A 78 -11.67 6.80 -11.09
CA HIS A 78 -11.13 6.88 -12.45
C HIS A 78 -9.98 7.89 -12.51
N PRO A 79 -8.73 7.47 -12.25
CA PRO A 79 -7.61 8.40 -12.17
C PRO A 79 -7.31 9.05 -13.52
N ALA A 80 -7.22 10.39 -13.55
CA ALA A 80 -6.76 11.12 -14.74
C ALA A 80 -5.26 10.86 -15.04
N TYR A 81 -4.48 10.59 -13.99
CA TYR A 81 -3.04 10.28 -14.06
C TYR A 81 -2.74 9.04 -13.23
N PHE A 82 -2.65 7.87 -13.89
CA PHE A 82 -2.50 6.57 -13.23
C PHE A 82 -1.24 6.50 -12.35
N GLN A 83 -0.10 6.91 -12.91
CA GLN A 83 1.16 6.94 -12.18
C GLN A 83 1.05 7.79 -10.90
N GLY A 84 0.53 9.02 -11.00
CA GLY A 84 0.39 9.91 -9.85
C GLY A 84 -0.51 9.33 -8.75
N TYR A 85 -1.57 8.63 -9.17
CA TYR A 85 -2.49 7.94 -8.27
C TYR A 85 -1.81 6.80 -7.51
N LEU A 86 -1.15 5.88 -8.23
CA LEU A 86 -0.44 4.75 -7.62
C LEU A 86 0.66 5.23 -6.64
N LEU A 87 1.45 6.24 -7.02
CA LEU A 87 2.48 6.79 -6.13
C LEU A 87 1.91 7.47 -4.89
N THR A 88 0.69 7.98 -4.98
CA THR A 88 -0.02 8.52 -3.81
C THR A 88 -0.43 7.40 -2.86
N LEU A 89 -0.91 6.27 -3.38
CA LEU A 89 -1.19 5.09 -2.55
C LEU A 89 0.06 4.58 -1.86
N VAL A 90 1.16 4.39 -2.59
CA VAL A 90 2.45 3.92 -2.04
C VAL A 90 2.95 4.84 -0.93
N ARG A 91 2.96 6.15 -1.17
CA ARG A 91 3.41 7.13 -0.17
C ARG A 91 2.52 7.14 1.07
N ARG A 92 1.19 7.01 0.92
CA ARG A 92 0.27 6.93 2.06
C ARG A 92 0.55 5.68 2.89
N THR A 93 0.60 4.51 2.26
CA THR A 93 0.90 3.24 2.95
C THR A 93 2.25 3.27 3.67
N ALA A 94 3.29 3.85 3.04
CA ALA A 94 4.62 3.95 3.66
C ALA A 94 4.63 4.87 4.88
N LEU A 95 3.92 6.00 4.83
CA LEU A 95 3.79 6.91 5.98
C LEU A 95 3.00 6.26 7.12
N ASP A 96 1.89 5.58 6.82
CA ASP A 96 1.09 4.85 7.81
C ASP A 96 1.96 3.82 8.57
N ARG A 97 2.79 3.06 7.84
CA ARG A 97 3.73 2.09 8.40
C ARG A 97 4.81 2.75 9.25
N ALA A 98 5.43 3.81 8.75
CA ALA A 98 6.46 4.55 9.49
C ALA A 98 5.91 5.12 10.81
N ASP A 99 4.68 5.63 10.81
CA ASP A 99 4.04 6.16 12.02
C ASP A 99 3.63 5.04 12.98
N PHE A 100 3.17 3.89 12.48
CA PHE A 100 2.94 2.71 13.31
C PHE A 100 4.21 2.23 14.01
N GLU A 101 5.33 2.15 13.31
CA GLU A 101 6.62 1.80 13.93
C GLU A 101 7.10 2.82 14.95
N LYS A 102 6.97 4.12 14.67
CA LYS A 102 7.31 5.17 15.64
C LYS A 102 6.46 5.05 16.91
N ARG A 103 5.16 4.75 16.78
CA ARG A 103 4.28 4.51 17.93
C ARG A 103 4.74 3.30 18.75
N GLN A 104 5.10 2.20 18.10
CA GLN A 104 5.62 1.02 18.79
C GLN A 104 6.95 1.30 19.51
N LYS A 105 7.89 1.96 18.83
CA LYS A 105 9.23 2.31 19.35
C LYS A 105 9.19 3.30 20.53
N ARG A 106 8.14 4.13 20.62
CA ARG A 106 7.88 5.03 21.76
C ARG A 106 7.27 4.33 22.99
N GLY A 107 7.22 3.00 22.99
CA GLY A 107 6.81 2.21 24.15
C GLY A 107 5.31 1.96 24.19
N GLY A 108 4.76 1.38 23.12
CA GLY A 108 3.35 1.00 22.97
C GLY A 108 2.72 0.12 24.07
N GLY A 109 3.43 -0.18 25.16
CA GLY A 109 2.90 -0.84 26.35
C GLY A 109 2.53 0.09 27.51
N ARG A 110 3.19 1.25 27.70
CA ARG A 110 2.92 2.11 28.89
C ARG A 110 1.85 3.16 28.66
N PHE A 111 1.68 3.67 27.44
CA PHE A 111 0.63 4.66 27.14
C PHE A 111 -0.74 4.04 26.87
N ALA A 112 -0.79 2.83 26.29
CA ALA A 112 -2.05 2.10 26.12
C ALA A 112 -2.61 1.64 27.48
N GLN A 113 -1.74 1.19 28.39
CA GLN A 113 -2.13 0.77 29.75
C GLN A 113 -2.55 1.97 30.63
N ALA A 114 -1.89 3.13 30.49
CA ALA A 114 -2.30 4.36 31.15
C ALA A 114 -3.64 4.93 30.61
N LEU A 115 -4.05 4.59 29.38
CA LEU A 115 -5.36 4.95 28.82
C LEU A 115 -6.46 4.00 29.31
N ASP A 116 -6.19 2.70 29.42
CA ASP A 116 -7.10 1.71 30.03
C ASP A 116 -7.34 2.00 31.53
N GLU A 117 -6.31 2.41 32.27
CA GLU A 117 -6.45 2.84 33.66
C GLU A 117 -7.28 4.13 33.79
N LEU A 118 -7.17 5.07 32.83
CA LEU A 118 -7.96 6.31 32.83
C LEU A 118 -9.42 6.09 32.43
N ASP A 119 -9.71 5.13 31.55
CA ASP A 119 -11.07 4.73 31.17
C ASP A 119 -11.82 4.09 32.36
N SER A 120 -11.09 3.34 33.20
CA SER A 120 -11.64 2.78 34.45
C SER A 120 -12.00 3.83 35.51
N VAL A 121 -11.42 5.04 35.45
CA VAL A 121 -11.76 6.17 36.32
C VAL A 121 -12.99 6.92 35.79
N LEU A 122 -13.19 6.98 34.48
CA LEU A 122 -14.34 7.63 33.84
C LEU A 122 -15.64 6.81 33.93
N HIS A 123 -15.55 5.52 34.27
CA HIS A 123 -16.71 4.65 34.47
C HIS A 123 -17.04 4.38 35.96
N ALA A 124 -16.35 5.06 36.88
CA ALA A 124 -16.66 5.00 38.31
C ALA A 124 -17.72 6.02 38.77
N GLU A 125 -18.17 6.94 37.90
CA GLU A 125 -19.10 8.03 38.25
C GLU A 125 -20.50 7.91 37.62
N ASP A 126 -21.05 6.69 37.51
CA ASP A 126 -22.45 6.50 37.09
C ASP A 126 -23.28 5.70 38.10
N ASN A 127 -23.00 5.84 39.39
CA ASN A 127 -23.97 5.45 40.42
C ASN A 127 -23.92 6.32 41.68
N VAL A 128 -24.15 7.62 41.52
CA VAL A 128 -24.61 8.45 42.64
C VAL A 128 -25.84 9.24 42.20
N GLU A 129 -26.94 8.91 42.86
CA GLU A 129 -28.19 9.66 43.03
C GLU A 129 -29.29 9.58 41.97
N ARG A 130 -30.28 8.74 42.29
CA ARG A 130 -31.67 9.20 42.27
C ARG A 130 -32.34 8.87 43.61
N THR A 131 -32.33 9.85 44.51
CA THR A 131 -33.23 9.93 45.67
C THR A 131 -34.52 10.62 45.22
N VAL A 132 -35.65 9.92 45.30
CA VAL A 132 -36.93 10.31 45.96
C VAL A 132 -37.86 9.11 46.01
#